data_AF-A0A6A4GCG7-F1
#
_entry.id   AF-A0A6A4GCG7-F1
#
_cell.length_a   1.000
_cell.length_b   1.000
_cell.length_c   1.000
_cell.angle_alpha   90.00
_cell.angle_beta   90.00
_cell.angle_gamma   90.00
#
_symmetry.space_group_name_H-M   'P 1'
#
loop_
_entity.id
_entity.type
_entity.pdbx_description
1 polymer ?
#
loop_
_entity_poly.entity_id
_entity_poly.type
_entity_poly.pdbx_seq_one_letter_code
_entity_poly.pdbx_strand_id
1 'polypeptide(L)'
;MHLGPGSFLEVAKIIHLLTKGGDSQLPVFDVVAISLPGYAFSEGPKKKGFSMVQSRTKLMLSLGYNEYVTQGGDWGFGQAWHTNFPITGPPPNDDLNSYTPAEQEGLARLANFERFESGYFKQQSTRPQTLVLLDCLPGFMRSLSGGVIIILGQDDEVLTWVSIYWFSRAGPTASLRIYYEVMNSGQGFNSLTLSTVPTIPMGSSLFPKESVRVPKSWYPRIGNSVFEVEHDSGGHFAAYEKPEML
;
A
#
# COMPACT_ATOMS: atom_id res chain seq x y z
N MET A 1 4.65 -5.33 1.04
CA MET A 1 3.29 -5.67 0.53
C MET A 1 2.93 -4.59 -0.46
N HIS A 2 2.39 -4.97 -1.61
CA HIS A 2 2.20 -4.05 -2.74
C HIS A 2 0.97 -3.15 -2.58
N LEU A 3 0.92 -2.10 -3.40
CA LEU A 3 -0.11 -1.08 -3.40
C LEU A 3 -1.29 -1.47 -4.31
N GLY A 4 -2.37 -0.69 -4.32
CA GLY A 4 -3.41 -0.68 -5.35
C GLY A 4 -3.38 0.66 -6.11
N PRO A 5 -3.19 0.70 -7.45
CA PRO A 5 -3.16 -0.41 -8.41
C PRO A 5 -1.75 -0.98 -8.64
N GLY A 6 -1.18 -1.73 -7.69
CA GLY A 6 0.11 -2.41 -7.87
C GLY A 6 0.11 -3.91 -7.59
N SER A 7 1.31 -4.52 -7.63
CA SER A 7 1.49 -5.97 -7.54
C SER A 7 2.86 -6.33 -6.95
N PHE A 8 3.14 -7.63 -6.81
CA PHE A 8 4.47 -8.10 -6.39
C PHE A 8 5.63 -7.52 -7.24
N LEU A 9 5.34 -7.06 -8.47
CA LEU A 9 6.30 -6.41 -9.36
C LEU A 9 6.94 -5.15 -8.75
N GLU A 10 6.26 -4.47 -7.82
CA GLU A 10 6.84 -3.32 -7.10
C GLU A 10 8.16 -3.66 -6.41
N VAL A 11 8.32 -4.91 -5.99
CA VAL A 11 9.52 -5.38 -5.29
C VAL A 11 10.68 -5.63 -6.27
N ALA A 12 10.43 -5.69 -7.58
CA ALA A 12 11.44 -6.08 -8.57
C ALA A 12 12.67 -5.15 -8.61
N LYS A 13 12.47 -3.84 -8.41
CA LYS A 13 13.56 -2.85 -8.41
C LYS A 13 14.34 -2.85 -7.09
N ILE A 14 13.73 -3.20 -5.95
CA ILE A 14 14.40 -3.20 -4.63
C ILE A 14 14.97 -4.57 -4.21
N ILE A 15 14.46 -5.68 -4.76
CA ILE A 15 14.81 -7.03 -4.28
C ILE A 15 16.31 -7.30 -4.29
N HIS A 16 17.02 -6.81 -5.30
CA HIS A 16 18.46 -7.04 -5.41
C HIS A 16 19.25 -6.25 -4.38
N LEU A 17 18.77 -5.07 -3.94
CA LEU A 17 19.39 -4.28 -2.89
C LEU A 17 19.28 -4.98 -1.53
N LEU A 18 18.11 -5.59 -1.27
CA LEU A 18 17.84 -6.31 -0.02
C LEU A 18 18.48 -7.70 0.06
N THR A 19 18.68 -8.36 -1.09
CA THR A 19 19.17 -9.76 -1.12
C THR A 19 20.67 -9.89 -1.40
N LYS A 20 21.32 -8.87 -1.97
CA LYS A 20 22.74 -8.99 -2.36
C LYS A 20 23.74 -8.43 -1.37
N GLY A 21 23.32 -7.77 -0.28
CA GLY A 21 24.20 -7.27 0.79
C GLY A 21 25.24 -6.20 0.40
N GLY A 22 25.50 -5.98 -0.89
CA GLY A 22 26.49 -5.02 -1.38
C GLY A 22 27.87 -5.14 -0.72
N ASP A 23 28.67 -4.07 -0.83
CA ASP A 23 29.91 -3.84 -0.07
C ASP A 23 29.64 -3.23 1.33
N SER A 24 28.39 -3.28 1.78
CA SER A 24 27.91 -2.56 2.95
C SER A 24 27.78 -3.47 4.17
N GLN A 25 27.97 -2.92 5.38
CA GLN A 25 27.67 -3.63 6.64
C GLN A 25 26.15 -3.81 6.89
N LEU A 26 25.31 -3.61 5.87
CA LEU A 26 23.86 -3.69 6.01
C LEU A 26 23.39 -5.15 6.03
N PRO A 27 22.31 -5.44 6.76
CA PRO A 27 21.73 -6.78 6.79
C PRO A 27 21.25 -7.22 5.41
N VAL A 28 21.37 -8.52 5.15
CA VAL A 28 20.80 -9.20 3.98
C VAL A 28 19.50 -9.88 4.39
N PHE A 29 18.49 -9.82 3.52
CA PHE A 29 17.16 -10.34 3.80
C PHE A 29 16.77 -11.46 2.83
N ASP A 30 16.09 -12.46 3.37
CA ASP A 30 15.17 -13.27 2.57
C ASP A 30 13.90 -12.44 2.29
N VAL A 31 13.62 -12.20 1.01
CA VAL A 31 12.50 -11.35 0.58
C VAL A 31 11.34 -12.20 0.07
N VAL A 32 10.21 -12.17 0.78
CA VAL A 32 8.97 -12.80 0.34
C VAL A 32 8.00 -11.74 -0.19
N ALA A 33 7.96 -11.58 -1.52
CA ALA A 33 7.04 -10.67 -2.20
C ALA A 33 5.69 -11.35 -2.46
N ILE A 34 4.67 -11.01 -1.67
CA ILE A 34 3.34 -11.65 -1.74
C ILE A 34 2.41 -10.89 -2.68
N SER A 35 1.63 -11.62 -3.49
CA SER A 35 0.45 -11.08 -4.17
C SER A 35 -0.76 -11.21 -3.26
N LEU A 36 -1.47 -10.10 -3.04
CA LEU A 36 -2.70 -10.10 -2.24
C LEU A 36 -3.77 -11.01 -2.86
N PRO A 37 -4.71 -11.56 -2.05
CA PRO A 37 -5.84 -12.32 -2.58
C PRO A 37 -6.61 -11.51 -3.64
N GLY A 38 -6.82 -12.10 -4.81
CA GLY A 38 -7.44 -11.42 -5.96
C GLY A 38 -6.51 -10.51 -6.77
N TYR A 39 -5.21 -10.45 -6.45
CA TYR A 39 -4.20 -9.71 -7.20
C TYR A 39 -3.24 -10.65 -7.93
N ALA A 40 -2.79 -10.22 -9.11
CA ALA A 40 -1.83 -10.93 -9.94
C ALA A 40 -2.13 -12.43 -10.03
N PHE A 41 -1.23 -13.30 -9.56
CA PHE A 41 -1.37 -14.74 -9.68
C PHE A 41 -1.99 -15.41 -8.45
N SER A 42 -2.39 -14.65 -7.44
CA SER A 42 -3.13 -15.16 -6.28
C SER A 42 -4.61 -15.37 -6.62
N GLU A 43 -5.20 -16.44 -6.08
CA GLU A 43 -6.63 -16.69 -6.20
C GLU A 43 -7.46 -15.67 -5.40
N GLY A 44 -8.69 -15.42 -5.85
CA GLY A 44 -9.62 -14.54 -5.16
C GLY A 44 -10.25 -15.19 -3.92
N PRO A 45 -10.63 -14.41 -2.89
CA PRO A 45 -11.38 -14.94 -1.76
C PRO A 45 -12.71 -15.58 -2.17
N LYS A 46 -12.98 -16.81 -1.70
CA LYS A 46 -14.24 -17.54 -1.95
C LYS A 46 -15.30 -17.32 -0.88
N LYS A 47 -14.93 -16.71 0.25
CA LYS A 47 -15.79 -16.47 1.41
C LYS A 47 -15.69 -14.99 1.80
N LYS A 48 -16.80 -14.44 2.28
CA LYS A 48 -16.85 -13.07 2.85
C LYS A 48 -15.96 -12.98 4.09
N GLY A 49 -15.43 -11.79 4.37
CA GLY A 49 -14.64 -11.53 5.57
C GLY A 49 -13.25 -12.19 5.57
N PHE A 50 -12.65 -12.34 4.39
CA PHE A 50 -11.31 -12.91 4.26
C PHE A 50 -10.26 -12.00 4.92
N SER A 51 -9.56 -12.54 5.92
CA SER A 51 -8.52 -11.79 6.64
C SER A 51 -7.17 -11.85 5.92
N MET A 52 -6.64 -10.68 5.55
CA MET A 52 -5.30 -10.56 4.99
C MET A 52 -4.21 -10.91 6.02
N VAL A 53 -4.39 -10.51 7.28
CA VAL A 53 -3.43 -10.73 8.38
C VAL A 53 -3.16 -12.22 8.56
N GLN A 54 -4.23 -13.00 8.74
CA GLN A 54 -4.12 -14.44 8.97
C GLN A 54 -3.46 -15.17 7.80
N SER A 55 -3.70 -14.70 6.57
CA SER A 55 -3.18 -15.33 5.37
C SER A 55 -1.67 -15.15 5.23
N ARG A 56 -1.16 -13.94 5.49
CA ARG A 56 0.30 -13.71 5.54
C ARG A 56 0.96 -14.54 6.64
N THR A 57 0.42 -14.52 7.85
CA THR A 57 1.03 -15.25 8.97
C THR A 57 1.14 -16.74 8.66
N LYS A 58 0.07 -17.35 8.12
CA LYS A 58 0.10 -18.77 7.70
C LYS A 58 1.13 -19.03 6.60
N LEU A 59 1.26 -18.12 5.62
CA LEU A 59 2.26 -18.23 4.57
C LEU A 59 3.68 -18.23 5.15
N MET A 60 4.03 -17.23 5.95
CA MET A 60 5.38 -17.12 6.53
C MET A 60 5.74 -18.34 7.38
N LEU A 61 4.81 -18.81 8.22
CA LEU A 61 5.00 -20.03 9.00
C LEU A 61 5.17 -21.28 8.12
N SER A 62 4.42 -21.39 7.02
CA SER A 62 4.56 -22.52 6.09
C SER A 62 5.88 -22.53 5.32
N LEU A 63 6.50 -21.36 5.15
CA LEU A 63 7.83 -21.21 4.58
C LEU A 63 8.96 -21.42 5.61
N GLY A 64 8.61 -21.64 6.89
CA GLY A 64 9.58 -21.86 7.97
C GLY A 64 10.03 -20.58 8.70
N TYR A 65 9.48 -19.42 8.37
CA TYR A 65 9.79 -18.15 9.03
C TYR A 65 8.94 -17.94 10.27
N ASN A 66 9.49 -18.27 11.45
CA ASN A 66 8.86 -18.02 12.75
C ASN A 66 9.06 -16.59 13.26
N GLU A 67 10.12 -15.93 12.80
CA GLU A 67 10.42 -14.52 13.06
C GLU A 67 10.63 -13.83 11.71
N TYR A 68 9.92 -12.73 11.49
CA TYR A 68 10.01 -11.96 10.25
C TYR A 68 9.54 -10.53 10.49
N VAL A 69 10.06 -9.62 9.68
CA VAL A 69 9.56 -8.24 9.59
C VAL A 69 8.63 -8.09 8.41
N THR A 70 7.73 -7.11 8.47
CA THR A 70 6.81 -6.81 7.37
C THR A 70 7.00 -5.38 6.92
N GLN A 71 7.09 -5.20 5.61
CA GLN A 71 7.08 -3.90 4.95
C GLN A 71 5.79 -3.77 4.14
N GLY A 72 5.20 -2.57 4.06
CA GLY A 72 4.10 -2.30 3.13
C GLY A 72 3.63 -0.86 3.10
N GLY A 73 3.16 -0.42 1.94
CA GLY A 73 2.36 0.80 1.77
C GLY A 73 0.91 0.46 1.37
N ASP A 74 0.04 1.47 1.21
CA ASP A 74 -1.37 1.34 0.78
C ASP A 74 -2.06 0.15 1.48
N TRP A 75 -2.68 -0.81 0.80
CA TRP A 75 -3.35 -1.95 1.45
C TRP A 75 -2.48 -2.77 2.43
N GLY A 76 -1.15 -2.66 2.32
CA GLY A 76 -0.19 -3.26 3.24
C GLY A 76 0.02 -2.50 4.56
N PHE A 77 -0.39 -1.23 4.69
CA PHE A 77 0.00 -0.35 5.80
C PHE A 77 -0.35 -0.95 7.18
N GLY A 78 -1.57 -1.49 7.34
CA GLY A 78 -2.09 -1.91 8.64
C GLY A 78 -1.42 -3.19 9.19
N GLN A 79 -0.54 -3.79 8.40
CA GLN A 79 0.05 -5.09 8.68
C GLN A 79 1.58 -5.07 8.52
N ALA A 80 2.15 -3.88 8.35
CA ALA A 80 3.57 -3.62 8.17
C ALA A 80 4.17 -3.09 9.47
N TRP A 81 5.35 -3.58 9.85
CA TRP A 81 6.17 -2.99 10.90
C TRP A 81 7.01 -1.83 10.37
N HIS A 82 7.39 -1.85 9.09
CA HIS A 82 7.94 -0.69 8.37
C HIS A 82 6.96 -0.23 7.27
N THR A 83 6.47 0.99 7.32
CA THR A 83 5.49 1.50 6.35
C THR A 83 5.98 2.75 5.63
N ASN A 84 5.67 2.84 4.33
CA ASN A 84 5.81 4.07 3.56
C ASN A 84 4.46 4.80 3.37
N PHE A 85 3.42 4.35 4.07
CA PHE A 85 2.05 4.87 4.01
C PHE A 85 1.42 4.91 5.42
N PRO A 86 2.00 5.67 6.37
CA PRO A 86 1.47 5.74 7.74
C PRO A 86 0.17 6.57 7.77
N ILE A 87 -0.98 5.91 7.63
CA ILE A 87 -2.30 6.55 7.68
C ILE A 87 -2.96 6.38 9.05
N THR A 88 -3.46 7.50 9.59
CA THR A 88 -4.36 7.55 10.75
C THR A 88 -5.09 8.89 10.73
N GLY A 89 -6.10 9.08 11.58
CA GLY A 89 -6.72 10.41 11.80
C GLY A 89 -6.00 11.32 12.83
N PRO A 90 -6.59 12.49 13.15
CA PRO A 90 -6.04 13.42 14.14
C PRO A 90 -6.31 12.99 15.58
N PRO A 91 -5.36 13.13 16.54
CA PRO A 91 -5.58 12.88 17.96
C PRO A 91 -6.71 13.77 18.53
N PRO A 92 -7.35 13.38 19.66
CA PRO A 92 -8.48 14.14 20.22
C PRO A 92 -8.18 15.60 20.56
N ASN A 93 -6.92 15.93 20.88
CA ASN A 93 -6.46 17.26 21.26
C ASN A 93 -5.40 17.79 20.28
N ASP A 94 -5.63 17.57 18.98
CA ASP A 94 -4.68 17.98 17.95
C ASP A 94 -4.55 19.50 17.88
N ASP A 95 -3.31 20.00 17.88
CA ASP A 95 -3.03 21.43 17.72
C ASP A 95 -2.75 21.72 16.24
N LEU A 96 -3.78 22.18 15.54
CA LEU A 96 -3.73 22.50 14.12
C LEU A 96 -2.70 23.59 13.76
N ASN A 97 -2.24 24.38 14.73
CA ASN A 97 -1.23 25.43 14.50
C ASN A 97 0.21 24.93 14.65
N SER A 98 0.40 23.72 15.17
CA SER A 98 1.73 23.15 15.42
C SER A 98 2.42 22.57 14.19
N TYR A 99 1.67 22.42 13.08
CA TYR A 99 2.17 21.76 11.89
C TYR A 99 3.23 22.57 11.15
N THR A 100 4.29 21.87 10.74
CA THR A 100 5.29 22.40 9.84
C THR A 100 4.69 22.70 8.45
N PRO A 101 5.32 23.55 7.63
CA PRO A 101 4.88 23.79 6.25
C PRO A 101 4.73 22.49 5.43
N ALA A 102 5.62 21.51 5.64
CA ALA A 102 5.57 20.22 4.96
C ALA A 102 4.36 19.36 5.38
N GLU A 103 3.98 19.42 6.66
CA GLU A 103 2.78 18.74 7.17
C GLU A 103 1.49 19.44 6.68
N GLN A 104 1.48 20.77 6.61
CA GLN A 104 0.38 21.53 6.03
C GLN A 104 0.20 21.20 4.54
N GLU A 105 1.30 21.09 3.78
CA GLU A 105 1.24 20.63 2.38
C GLU A 105 0.71 19.20 2.28
N GLY A 106 1.16 18.30 3.16
CA GLY A 106 0.66 16.92 3.24
C GLY A 106 -0.87 16.86 3.48
N LEU A 107 -1.37 17.65 4.42
CA LEU A 107 -2.81 17.76 4.69
C LEU A 107 -3.59 18.38 3.53
N ALA A 108 -3.03 19.40 2.87
CA ALA A 108 -3.63 19.99 1.69
C ALA A 108 -3.73 18.97 0.52
N ARG A 109 -2.71 18.13 0.36
CA ARG A 109 -2.69 17.03 -0.62
C ARG A 109 -3.72 15.96 -0.30
N LEU A 110 -3.83 15.56 0.97
CA LEU A 110 -4.88 14.66 1.44
C LEU A 110 -6.28 15.22 1.14
N ALA A 111 -6.52 16.49 1.46
CA ALA A 111 -7.81 17.14 1.17
C ALA A 111 -8.11 17.20 -0.34
N ASN A 112 -7.10 17.44 -1.18
CA ASN A 112 -7.23 17.39 -2.63
C ASN A 112 -7.57 15.97 -3.12
N PHE A 113 -6.87 14.96 -2.59
CA PHE A 113 -7.11 13.56 -2.91
C PHE A 113 -8.53 13.14 -2.57
N GLU A 114 -8.99 13.43 -1.34
CA GLU A 114 -10.34 13.12 -0.90
C GLU A 114 -11.41 13.77 -1.79
N ARG A 115 -11.18 15.04 -2.18
CA ARG A 115 -12.16 15.81 -2.95
C ARG A 115 -12.22 15.44 -4.43
N PHE A 116 -11.07 15.18 -5.07
CA PHE A 116 -10.98 15.11 -6.53
C PHE A 116 -10.45 13.78 -7.07
N GLU A 117 -9.64 13.06 -6.31
CA GLU A 117 -8.91 11.89 -6.83
C GLU A 117 -9.45 10.56 -6.27
N SER A 118 -10.23 10.60 -5.20
CA SER A 118 -10.81 9.42 -4.52
C SER A 118 -12.03 8.80 -5.24
N GLY A 119 -12.38 9.27 -6.45
CA GLY A 119 -13.55 8.78 -7.19
C GLY A 119 -13.50 7.27 -7.50
N TYR A 120 -12.31 6.76 -7.87
CA TYR A 120 -12.11 5.33 -8.09
C TYR A 120 -12.37 4.51 -6.82
N PHE A 121 -11.87 5.01 -5.67
CA PHE A 121 -12.02 4.38 -4.36
C PHE A 121 -13.50 4.29 -3.99
N LYS A 122 -14.26 5.38 -4.16
CA LYS A 122 -15.69 5.43 -3.83
C LYS A 122 -16.51 4.46 -4.66
N GLN A 123 -16.21 4.34 -5.95
CA GLN A 123 -16.92 3.45 -6.86
C GLN A 123 -16.64 1.97 -6.52
N GLN A 124 -15.37 1.62 -6.31
CA GLN A 124 -14.97 0.25 -5.96
C GLN A 124 -15.48 -0.17 -4.58
N SER A 125 -15.56 0.76 -3.62
CA SER A 125 -16.07 0.49 -2.27
C SER A 125 -17.58 0.23 -2.22
N THR A 126 -18.33 0.62 -3.25
CA THR A 126 -19.81 0.58 -3.23
C THR A 126 -20.40 -0.39 -4.25
N ARG A 127 -19.86 -0.41 -5.48
CA ARG A 127 -20.40 -1.16 -6.62
C ARG A 127 -19.28 -1.77 -7.48
N PRO A 128 -18.39 -2.60 -6.91
CA PRO A 128 -17.26 -3.16 -7.66
C PRO A 128 -17.72 -4.02 -8.85
N GLN A 129 -18.83 -4.75 -8.71
CA GLN A 129 -19.34 -5.61 -9.78
C GLN A 129 -19.87 -4.83 -11.00
N THR A 130 -20.33 -3.59 -10.79
CA THR A 130 -20.80 -2.72 -11.88
C THR A 130 -19.63 -2.33 -12.80
N LEU A 131 -18.43 -2.16 -12.25
CA LEU A 131 -17.23 -1.89 -13.06
C LEU A 131 -16.84 -3.08 -13.94
N VAL A 132 -17.15 -4.30 -13.50
CA VAL A 132 -16.91 -5.54 -14.25
C VAL A 132 -17.87 -5.66 -15.44
N LEU A 133 -19.15 -5.32 -15.23
CA LEU A 133 -20.21 -5.45 -16.24
C LEU A 133 -20.11 -4.46 -17.40
N LEU A 134 -19.37 -3.36 -17.23
CA LEU A 134 -19.29 -2.30 -18.21
C LEU A 134 -18.20 -2.50 -19.27
N ASP A 135 -17.40 -3.58 -19.21
CA ASP A 135 -16.17 -3.76 -20.01
C ASP A 135 -15.25 -2.52 -20.01
N CYS A 136 -15.42 -1.64 -19.03
CA CYS A 136 -14.69 -0.38 -18.88
C CYS A 136 -13.24 -0.60 -18.44
N LEU A 137 -12.76 -1.84 -18.43
CA LEU A 137 -11.45 -2.23 -17.95
C LEU A 137 -10.30 -1.51 -18.69
N PRO A 138 -10.34 -1.28 -20.02
CA PRO A 138 -9.35 -0.44 -20.69
C PRO A 138 -9.39 1.03 -20.25
N GLY A 139 -10.59 1.60 -20.05
CA GLY A 139 -10.76 2.98 -19.56
C GLY A 139 -10.40 3.14 -18.08
N PHE A 140 -10.64 2.11 -17.27
CA PHE A 140 -10.26 2.01 -15.87
C PHE A 140 -8.76 1.85 -15.72
N MET A 141 -8.14 0.95 -16.49
CA MET A 141 -6.69 0.84 -16.55
C MET A 141 -6.06 2.14 -17.05
N ARG A 142 -6.69 2.84 -18.01
CA ARG A 142 -6.27 4.18 -18.46
C ARG A 142 -6.43 5.29 -17.39
N SER A 143 -7.38 5.13 -16.47
CA SER A 143 -7.60 6.06 -15.35
C SER A 143 -6.65 5.78 -14.17
N LEU A 144 -6.43 4.51 -13.83
CA LEU A 144 -5.41 4.07 -12.88
C LEU A 144 -4.00 4.44 -13.37
N SER A 145 -3.82 4.35 -14.69
CA SER A 145 -2.59 4.74 -15.35
C SER A 145 -2.36 6.24 -15.38
N GLY A 146 -3.30 7.10 -14.94
CA GLY A 146 -2.99 8.53 -14.77
C GLY A 146 -1.81 8.74 -13.80
N GLY A 147 -1.80 8.04 -12.66
CA GLY A 147 -0.68 8.04 -11.72
C GLY A 147 0.46 7.11 -12.14
N VAL A 148 0.12 5.90 -12.65
CA VAL A 148 1.12 4.89 -13.02
C VAL A 148 1.89 5.24 -14.31
N ILE A 149 1.29 5.90 -15.32
CA ILE A 149 2.00 6.40 -16.53
C ILE A 149 2.98 7.52 -16.15
N ILE A 150 2.58 8.42 -15.24
CA ILE A 150 3.47 9.49 -14.76
C ILE A 150 4.73 8.90 -14.09
N ILE A 151 4.58 7.75 -13.43
CA ILE A 151 5.66 7.09 -12.67
C ILE A 151 6.51 6.17 -13.53
N LEU A 152 5.90 5.33 -14.37
CA LEU A 152 6.61 4.32 -15.14
C LEU A 152 7.29 4.91 -16.38
N GLY A 153 6.74 5.99 -16.97
CA GLY A 153 7.35 6.76 -18.06
C GLY A 153 7.61 6.02 -19.39
N GLN A 154 7.60 4.69 -19.39
CA GLN A 154 7.89 3.81 -20.53
C GLN A 154 6.69 2.92 -20.83
N ASP A 155 6.32 2.86 -22.10
CA ASP A 155 5.14 2.11 -22.56
C ASP A 155 5.21 0.63 -22.14
N ASP A 156 6.39 -0.01 -22.18
CA ASP A 156 6.56 -1.42 -21.84
C ASP A 156 6.37 -1.72 -20.34
N GLU A 157 6.85 -0.84 -19.43
CA GLU A 157 6.62 -1.01 -17.99
C GLU A 157 5.13 -0.86 -17.67
N VAL A 158 4.46 0.13 -18.28
CA VAL A 158 3.01 0.33 -18.14
C VAL A 158 2.25 -0.88 -18.68
N LEU A 159 2.59 -1.37 -19.87
CA LEU A 159 1.96 -2.54 -20.47
C LEU A 159 2.17 -3.79 -19.64
N THR A 160 3.35 -3.99 -19.06
CA THR A 160 3.62 -5.11 -18.16
C THR A 160 2.74 -5.03 -16.93
N TRP A 161 2.67 -3.84 -16.31
CA TRP A 161 1.87 -3.59 -15.13
C TRP A 161 0.37 -3.86 -15.37
N VAL A 162 -0.15 -3.31 -16.46
CA VAL A 162 -1.52 -3.50 -16.96
C VAL A 162 -1.77 -4.97 -17.28
N SER A 163 -0.83 -5.66 -17.91
CA SER A 163 -0.94 -7.08 -18.27
C SER A 163 -1.05 -7.98 -17.05
N ILE A 164 -0.34 -7.69 -15.96
CA ILE A 164 -0.47 -8.46 -14.70
C ILE A 164 -1.91 -8.42 -14.18
N TYR A 165 -2.57 -7.27 -14.27
CA TYR A 165 -3.98 -7.15 -13.92
C TYR A 165 -4.86 -7.90 -14.92
N TRP A 166 -4.65 -7.66 -16.22
CA TRP A 166 -5.46 -8.26 -17.28
C TRP A 166 -5.46 -9.80 -17.24
N PHE A 167 -4.28 -10.39 -17.06
CA PHE A 167 -4.07 -11.84 -17.04
C PHE A 167 -4.00 -12.42 -15.62
N SER A 168 -4.53 -11.71 -14.63
CA SER A 168 -4.53 -12.17 -13.24
C SER A 168 -5.33 -13.46 -13.07
N ARG A 169 -4.89 -14.33 -12.14
CA ARG A 169 -5.47 -15.66 -11.90
C ARG A 169 -6.95 -15.59 -11.52
N ALA A 170 -7.32 -14.60 -10.72
CA ALA A 170 -8.69 -14.41 -10.25
C ALA A 170 -9.57 -13.64 -11.25
N GLY A 171 -9.01 -13.26 -12.40
CA GLY A 171 -9.65 -12.41 -13.39
C GLY A 171 -9.39 -10.92 -13.11
N PRO A 172 -9.47 -10.08 -14.15
CA PRO A 172 -8.87 -8.76 -14.14
C PRO A 172 -9.53 -7.72 -13.23
N THR A 173 -10.70 -8.05 -12.71
CA THR A 173 -11.46 -7.18 -11.82
C THR A 173 -11.49 -7.68 -10.37
N ALA A 174 -10.81 -8.79 -10.07
CA ALA A 174 -10.84 -9.38 -8.74
C ALA A 174 -10.24 -8.45 -7.67
N SER A 175 -9.22 -7.68 -8.03
CA SER A 175 -8.56 -6.71 -7.16
C SER A 175 -9.51 -5.62 -6.65
N LEU A 176 -10.57 -5.27 -7.41
CA LEU A 176 -11.54 -4.23 -7.03
C LEU A 176 -12.34 -4.60 -5.77
N ARG A 177 -12.41 -5.90 -5.45
CA ARG A 177 -13.26 -6.40 -4.38
C ARG A 177 -12.74 -6.01 -2.99
N ILE A 178 -11.45 -5.79 -2.83
CA ILE A 178 -10.84 -5.42 -1.53
C ILE A 178 -11.45 -4.14 -0.97
N TYR A 179 -11.69 -3.13 -1.81
CA TYR A 179 -12.29 -1.85 -1.43
C TYR A 179 -13.67 -2.07 -0.79
N TYR A 180 -14.50 -2.89 -1.43
CA TYR A 180 -15.82 -3.22 -0.92
C TYR A 180 -15.75 -4.01 0.38
N GLU A 181 -14.90 -5.03 0.48
CA GLU A 181 -14.81 -5.87 1.68
C GLU A 181 -14.30 -5.06 2.88
N VAL A 182 -13.30 -4.20 2.69
CA VAL A 182 -12.76 -3.34 3.77
C VAL A 182 -13.81 -2.34 4.21
N MET A 183 -14.42 -1.59 3.28
CA MET A 183 -15.34 -0.51 3.64
C MET A 183 -16.71 -1.00 4.14
N ASN A 184 -17.11 -2.23 3.82
CA ASN A 184 -18.36 -2.83 4.29
C ASN A 184 -18.16 -3.88 5.39
N SER A 185 -16.95 -3.98 5.97
CA SER A 185 -16.63 -4.86 7.09
C SER A 185 -17.31 -4.44 8.42
N GLY A 186 -17.86 -3.23 8.49
CA GLY A 186 -18.30 -2.59 9.73
C GLY A 186 -17.16 -1.94 10.53
N GLN A 187 -15.89 -2.15 10.13
CA GLN A 187 -14.70 -1.58 10.77
C GLN A 187 -13.93 -0.63 9.85
N GLY A 188 -14.20 -0.63 8.54
CA GLY A 188 -13.47 0.20 7.57
C GLY A 188 -11.98 -0.14 7.57
N PHE A 189 -11.12 0.88 7.51
CA PHE A 189 -9.67 0.70 7.56
C PHE A 189 -9.15 0.03 8.85
N ASN A 190 -9.90 0.09 9.96
CA ASN A 190 -9.52 -0.62 11.19
C ASN A 190 -9.54 -2.15 11.00
N SER A 191 -10.21 -2.67 9.97
CA SER A 191 -10.14 -4.10 9.62
C SER A 191 -8.76 -4.55 9.10
N LEU A 192 -7.91 -3.59 8.71
CA LEU A 192 -6.55 -3.85 8.22
C LEU A 192 -5.51 -3.76 9.34
N THR A 193 -5.86 -3.18 10.48
CA THR A 193 -4.96 -2.93 11.61
C THR A 193 -5.18 -3.95 12.73
N LEU A 194 -4.24 -3.99 13.68
CA LEU A 194 -4.43 -4.74 14.91
C LEU A 194 -5.52 -4.08 15.77
N SER A 195 -6.21 -4.87 16.59
CA SER A 195 -7.26 -4.40 17.51
C SER A 195 -6.73 -3.48 18.62
N THR A 196 -5.43 -3.52 18.86
CA THR A 196 -4.72 -2.72 19.86
C THR A 196 -3.47 -2.14 19.24
N VAL A 197 -3.08 -0.94 19.67
CA VAL A 197 -1.83 -0.31 19.26
C VAL A 197 -0.66 -1.21 19.65
N PRO A 198 0.16 -1.69 18.71
CA PRO A 198 1.25 -2.62 18.99
C PRO A 198 2.39 -1.92 19.73
N THR A 199 3.03 -2.64 20.65
CA THR A 199 4.28 -2.23 21.32
C THR A 199 5.54 -2.60 20.52
N ILE A 200 5.36 -3.41 19.46
CA ILE A 200 6.44 -3.82 18.56
C ILE A 200 7.05 -2.58 17.91
N PRO A 201 8.39 -2.46 17.85
CA PRO A 201 9.04 -1.34 17.20
C PRO A 201 8.61 -1.21 15.73
N MET A 202 8.21 -0.02 15.34
CA MET A 202 7.75 0.32 13.98
C MET A 202 8.60 1.42 13.37
N GLY A 203 8.69 1.41 12.04
CA GLY A 203 9.38 2.42 11.26
C GLY A 203 8.51 3.03 10.16
N SER A 204 8.72 4.31 9.85
CA SER A 204 8.02 5.00 8.78
C SER A 204 8.98 5.74 7.83
N SER A 205 8.75 5.59 6.53
CA SER A 205 9.48 6.31 5.47
C SER A 205 8.51 7.23 4.72
N LEU A 206 8.72 8.54 4.82
CA LEU A 206 7.79 9.55 4.30
C LEU A 206 8.30 10.11 2.98
N PHE A 207 7.52 9.90 1.91
CA PHE A 207 7.82 10.40 0.58
C PHE A 207 7.01 11.67 0.28
N PRO A 208 7.61 12.74 -0.28
CA PRO A 208 6.97 14.05 -0.38
C PRO A 208 5.79 14.07 -1.35
N LYS A 209 5.77 13.19 -2.36
CA LYS A 209 4.66 13.07 -3.32
C LYS A 209 3.63 12.00 -2.96
N GLU A 210 3.68 11.45 -1.75
CA GLU A 210 2.62 10.56 -1.26
C GLU A 210 1.29 11.33 -1.17
N SER A 211 0.25 10.77 -1.79
CA SER A 211 -1.12 11.30 -1.84
C SER A 211 -1.77 11.47 -0.47
N VAL A 212 -1.47 10.58 0.46
CA VAL A 212 -1.98 10.60 1.84
C VAL A 212 -0.82 10.76 2.81
N ARG A 213 -0.56 12.01 3.21
CA ARG A 213 0.47 12.33 4.18
C ARG A 213 -0.16 13.02 5.38
N VAL A 214 0.00 12.42 6.55
CA VAL A 214 -0.49 12.95 7.83
C VAL A 214 0.67 13.40 8.73
N PRO A 215 0.44 14.35 9.65
CA PRO A 215 1.43 14.82 10.60
C PRO A 215 2.05 13.70 11.44
N LYS A 216 3.34 13.83 11.78
CA LYS A 216 4.05 12.83 12.61
C LYS A 216 3.48 12.73 14.01
N SER A 217 2.91 13.82 14.52
CA SER A 217 2.20 13.86 15.80
C SER A 217 1.05 12.84 15.89
N TRP A 218 0.56 12.32 14.77
CA TRP A 218 -0.51 11.33 14.73
C TRP A 218 0.01 9.87 14.86
N TYR A 219 1.30 9.63 14.62
CA TYR A 219 1.89 8.29 14.53
C TYR A 219 1.84 7.46 15.82
N PRO A 220 1.83 8.03 17.04
CA PRO A 220 1.61 7.26 18.27
C PRO A 220 0.30 6.45 18.30
N ARG A 221 -0.65 6.76 17.41
CA ARG A 221 -1.90 6.01 17.26
C ARG A 221 -1.81 4.83 16.31
N ILE A 222 -0.74 4.75 15.53
CA ILE A 222 -0.41 3.62 14.66
C ILE A 222 0.33 2.55 15.48
N GLY A 223 1.34 2.96 16.25
CA GLY A 223 2.19 2.04 17.01
C GLY A 223 3.38 2.71 17.67
N ASN A 224 4.27 1.88 18.24
CA ASN A 224 5.54 2.30 18.81
C ASN A 224 6.54 2.70 17.70
N SER A 225 6.47 3.94 17.24
CA SER A 225 7.38 4.50 16.24
C SER A 225 8.79 4.70 16.82
N VAL A 226 9.76 3.96 16.31
CA VAL A 226 11.18 4.04 16.71
C VAL A 226 12.10 4.52 15.59
N PHE A 227 11.59 4.59 14.36
CA PHE A 227 12.32 5.00 13.19
C PHE A 227 11.42 5.83 12.28
N GLU A 228 11.86 7.03 11.93
CA GLU A 228 11.12 7.92 11.03
C GLU A 228 12.10 8.65 10.13
N VAL A 229 11.91 8.57 8.82
CA VAL A 229 12.73 9.26 7.84
C VAL A 229 11.86 10.02 6.85
N GLU A 230 12.24 11.25 6.54
CA GLU A 230 11.65 12.03 5.45
C GLU A 230 12.60 12.06 4.27
N HIS A 231 12.08 11.79 3.08
CA HIS A 231 12.84 11.81 1.84
C HIS A 231 12.61 13.11 1.06
N ASP A 232 13.55 13.43 0.17
CA ASP A 232 13.50 14.62 -0.68
C ASP A 232 12.73 14.41 -1.99
N SER A 233 12.46 13.15 -2.35
CA SER A 233 11.88 12.76 -3.63
C SER A 233 11.18 11.40 -3.53
N GLY A 234 10.37 11.07 -4.54
CA GLY A 234 9.52 9.88 -4.56
C GLY A 234 8.08 10.16 -4.10
N GLY A 235 7.19 9.21 -4.38
CA GLY A 235 5.77 9.29 -4.06
C GLY A 235 5.19 7.95 -3.63
N HIS A 236 3.98 7.67 -4.12
CA HIS A 236 3.18 6.54 -3.65
C HIS A 236 3.84 5.18 -3.91
N PHE A 237 4.52 5.01 -5.05
CA PHE A 237 5.17 3.76 -5.44
C PHE A 237 6.64 3.73 -5.01
N ALA A 238 6.90 4.03 -3.74
CA ALA A 238 8.25 4.19 -3.16
C ALA A 238 9.25 3.09 -3.58
N ALA A 239 8.86 1.82 -3.46
CA ALA A 239 9.72 0.67 -3.79
C ALA A 239 10.16 0.62 -5.26
N TYR A 240 9.39 1.26 -6.13
CA TYR A 240 9.59 1.25 -7.57
C TYR A 240 10.19 2.58 -8.07
N GLU A 241 9.77 3.71 -7.49
CA GLU A 241 10.25 5.06 -7.81
C GLU A 241 11.65 5.33 -7.24
N LYS A 242 11.90 4.88 -6.01
CA LYS A 242 13.10 5.17 -5.21
C LYS A 242 13.54 3.92 -4.42
N PRO A 243 13.89 2.81 -5.09
CA PRO A 243 14.25 1.56 -4.43
C PRO A 243 15.44 1.70 -3.48
N GLU A 244 16.36 2.63 -3.75
CA GLU A 244 17.51 2.93 -2.89
C GLU A 244 17.19 3.71 -1.61
N MET A 245 16.01 4.34 -1.54
CA MET A 245 15.60 5.14 -0.38
C MET A 245 14.68 4.38 0.59
N LEU A 246 13.94 3.38 0.09
CA LEU A 246 13.00 2.57 0.87
C LEU A 246 13.68 1.38 1.56
#